data_AF-A0A9P0N185-F1
#
_entry.id   AF-A0A9P0N185-F1
#
_cell.length_a   1.000
_cell.length_b   1.000
_cell.length_c   1.000
_cell.angle_alpha   90.00
_cell.angle_beta   90.00
_cell.angle_gamma   90.00
#
_symmetry.space_group_name_H-M   'P 1'
#
loop_
_entity.id
_entity.type
_entity.pdbx_description
1 polymer ?
#
loop_
_entity_poly.entity_id
_entity_poly.type
_entity_poly.pdbx_seq_one_letter_code
_entity_poly.pdbx_strand_id
1 'polypeptide(L)'
;MAAEQNIWSENKKICRICLHIDPRALDMFKSYYEERDTLYCDMLAYCSKVMVNMKDGLPPYLCRNCIAHLIDAYEFNLECEETEKNFHWLLTILD
;
A
#
# COMPACT_ATOMS: atom_id res chain seq x y z
N MET A 1 -14.06 19.25 -23.60
CA MET A 1 -13.95 18.72 -22.23
C MET A 1 -12.48 18.40 -22.03
N ALA A 2 -11.81 19.15 -21.14
CA ALA A 2 -10.36 19.14 -21.02
C ALA A 2 -9.89 17.75 -20.57
N ALA A 3 -8.96 17.15 -21.33
CA ALA A 3 -8.19 16.02 -20.85
C ALA A 3 -7.40 16.50 -19.63
N GLU A 4 -7.68 15.91 -18.46
CA GLU A 4 -6.86 16.07 -17.26
C GLU A 4 -5.43 15.66 -17.64
N GLN A 5 -4.58 16.66 -17.82
CA GLN A 5 -3.17 16.43 -18.08
C GLN A 5 -2.60 15.76 -16.84
N ASN A 6 -2.16 14.50 -16.98
CA ASN A 6 -1.45 13.81 -15.92
C ASN A 6 -0.18 14.63 -15.59
N ILE A 7 -0.23 15.38 -14.50
CA ILE A 7 0.85 16.29 -14.06
C ILE A 7 2.14 15.50 -13.80
N TRP A 8 2.01 14.20 -13.55
CA TRP A 8 3.11 13.28 -13.30
C TRP A 8 3.60 12.66 -14.61
N SER A 9 4.52 13.34 -15.29
CA SER A 9 5.17 12.82 -16.51
C SER A 9 5.88 11.49 -16.25
N GLU A 10 5.94 10.58 -17.23
CA GLU A 10 6.57 9.24 -17.11
C GLU A 10 8.01 9.27 -16.56
N ASN A 11 8.75 10.36 -16.80
CA ASN A 11 10.12 10.56 -16.35
C ASN A 11 10.25 11.20 -14.94
N LYS A 12 9.13 11.49 -14.28
CA LYS A 12 9.07 12.13 -12.95
C LYS A 12 8.00 11.51 -12.06
N LYS A 13 8.00 10.18 -11.92
CA LYS A 13 7.16 9.51 -10.93
C LYS A 13 7.71 9.77 -9.53
N ILE A 14 7.04 10.64 -8.79
CA ILE A 14 7.38 10.99 -7.41
C ILE A 14 6.73 9.98 -6.48
N CYS A 15 7.50 9.37 -5.58
CA CYS A 15 6.97 8.50 -4.55
C CYS A 15 6.11 9.29 -3.55
N ARG A 16 4.87 8.83 -3.31
CA ARG A 16 3.93 9.42 -2.35
C ARG A 16 4.46 9.50 -0.93
N ILE A 17 5.32 8.54 -0.55
CA ILE A 17 5.78 8.37 0.83
C ILE A 17 7.05 9.18 1.09
N CYS A 18 8.08 9.02 0.24
CA CYS A 18 9.40 9.60 0.48
C CYS A 18 9.78 10.75 -0.46
N LEU A 19 8.90 11.14 -1.39
CA LEU A 19 9.11 12.20 -2.38
C LEU A 19 10.28 11.94 -3.36
N HIS A 20 10.90 10.76 -3.32
CA HIS A 20 11.95 10.38 -4.26
C HIS A 20 11.38 10.20 -5.66
N ILE A 21 12.10 10.72 -6.67
CA ILE A 21 11.77 10.50 -8.07
C ILE A 21 12.34 9.16 -8.50
N ASP A 22 11.48 8.20 -8.82
CA ASP A 22 11.87 6.89 -9.33
C ASP A 22 11.06 6.59 -10.60
N PRO A 23 11.67 6.62 -11.80
CA PRO A 23 10.99 6.29 -13.05
C PRO A 23 10.35 4.88 -13.06
N ARG A 24 10.85 3.98 -12.20
CA ARG A 24 10.35 2.61 -12.03
C ARG A 24 9.33 2.48 -10.90
N ALA A 25 8.90 3.59 -10.30
CA ALA A 25 7.83 3.60 -9.33
C ALA A 25 6.54 3.01 -9.94
N LEU A 26 5.82 2.26 -9.11
CA LEU A 26 4.61 1.54 -9.48
C LEU A 26 3.39 2.34 -9.04
N ASP A 27 2.30 2.15 -9.77
CA ASP A 27 1.00 2.71 -9.42
C ASP A 27 0.46 2.00 -8.16
N MET A 28 0.12 2.76 -7.12
CA MET A 28 -0.35 2.20 -5.85
C MET A 28 -1.78 1.65 -5.89
N PHE A 29 -2.53 1.95 -6.94
CA PHE A 29 -3.85 1.38 -7.19
C PHE A 29 -3.78 0.05 -7.96
N LYS A 30 -2.57 -0.55 -8.06
CA LYS A 30 -2.37 -1.90 -8.56
C LYS A 30 -2.15 -2.90 -7.42
N SER A 31 -2.49 -4.14 -7.70
CA SER A 31 -2.35 -5.24 -6.76
C SER A 31 -0.88 -5.60 -6.50
N TYR A 32 -0.56 -5.91 -5.25
CA TYR A 32 0.75 -6.42 -4.82
C TYR A 32 1.05 -7.79 -5.47
N TYR A 33 0.04 -8.68 -5.50
CA TYR A 33 0.04 -9.94 -6.24
C TYR A 33 -1.20 -10.03 -7.11
N GLU A 34 -1.04 -10.51 -8.35
CA GLU A 34 -2.16 -10.71 -9.29
C GLU A 34 -3.25 -11.63 -8.72
N GLU A 35 -2.88 -12.55 -7.82
CA GLU A 35 -3.79 -13.53 -7.23
C GLU A 35 -4.51 -13.06 -5.96
N ARG A 36 -4.02 -11.99 -5.29
CA ARG A 36 -4.52 -11.61 -3.95
C ARG A 36 -5.44 -10.39 -3.91
N ASP A 37 -5.76 -9.78 -5.05
CA ASP A 37 -6.64 -8.60 -5.19
C ASP A 37 -6.41 -7.48 -4.14
N THR A 38 -5.21 -7.41 -3.56
CA THR A 38 -4.87 -6.48 -2.48
C THR A 38 -4.03 -5.37 -3.07
N LEU A 39 -4.54 -4.13 -3.04
CA LEU A 39 -3.87 -2.97 -3.60
C LEU A 39 -2.81 -2.42 -2.63
N TYR A 40 -1.75 -1.82 -3.17
CA TYR A 40 -0.76 -1.14 -2.31
C TYR A 40 -1.38 -0.01 -1.47
N CYS A 41 -2.38 0.71 -2.00
CA CYS A 41 -3.08 1.74 -1.23
C CYS A 41 -3.85 1.16 -0.02
N ASP A 42 -4.38 -0.06 -0.14
CA ASP A 42 -5.09 -0.71 0.95
C ASP A 42 -4.12 -1.15 2.05
N MET A 43 -2.98 -1.72 1.65
CA MET A 43 -1.88 -2.05 2.57
C MET A 43 -1.40 -0.80 3.32
N LEU A 44 -1.26 0.33 2.61
CA LEU A 44 -0.82 1.59 3.20
C LEU A 44 -1.83 2.12 4.23
N ALA A 45 -3.12 2.12 3.88
CA ALA A 45 -4.18 2.55 4.77
C ALA A 45 -4.23 1.67 6.03
N TYR A 46 -4.08 0.35 5.85
CA TYR A 46 -4.04 -0.61 6.93
C TYR A 46 -2.85 -0.38 7.89
N CYS A 47 -1.63 -0.22 7.37
CA CYS A 47 -0.43 -0.09 8.21
C CYS A 47 -0.26 1.30 8.85
N SER A 48 -0.72 2.37 8.20
CA SER A 48 -0.35 3.75 8.57
C SER A 48 -1.54 4.68 8.87
N LYS A 49 -2.78 4.22 8.63
CA LYS A 49 -4.00 5.05 8.67
C LYS A 49 -4.02 6.18 7.64
N VAL A 50 -3.06 6.24 6.71
CA VAL A 50 -3.04 7.19 5.60
C VAL A 50 -4.05 6.73 4.54
N MET A 51 -5.16 7.44 4.46
CA MET A 51 -6.18 7.20 3.43
C MET A 51 -5.78 7.88 2.13
N VAL A 52 -5.73 7.11 1.04
CA VAL A 52 -5.41 7.64 -0.30
C VAL A 52 -6.67 7.65 -1.15
N ASN A 53 -6.83 8.68 -1.99
CA ASN A 53 -7.92 8.77 -2.94
C ASN A 53 -7.36 9.06 -4.33
N MET A 54 -7.81 8.33 -5.36
CA MET A 54 -7.36 8.53 -6.75
C MET A 54 -7.56 9.97 -7.26
N LYS A 55 -8.46 10.73 -6.65
CA LYS A 55 -8.82 12.11 -7.01
C LYS A 55 -8.22 13.16 -6.07
N ASP A 56 -7.28 12.79 -5.19
CA ASP A 56 -6.66 13.74 -4.24
C ASP A 56 -5.67 14.72 -4.87
N GLY A 57 -5.35 14.55 -6.17
CA GLY A 57 -4.45 15.41 -6.92
C GLY A 57 -2.96 15.18 -6.61
N LEU A 58 -2.63 14.10 -5.90
CA LEU A 58 -1.27 13.83 -5.44
C LEU A 58 -0.64 12.63 -6.20
N PRO A 59 0.68 12.37 -6.05
CA PRO A 59 1.35 11.37 -6.87
C PRO A 59 0.80 9.95 -6.65
N PRO A 60 0.30 9.23 -7.67
CA PRO A 60 -0.26 7.89 -7.51
C PRO A 60 0.82 6.79 -7.46
N TYR A 61 2.08 7.13 -7.14
CA TYR A 61 3.22 6.23 -7.30
C TYR A 61 3.94 5.91 -5.99
N LEU A 62 4.49 4.70 -5.89
CA LEU A 62 5.40 4.27 -4.84
C LEU A 62 6.72 3.78 -5.45
N CYS A 63 7.85 4.27 -4.92
CA CYS A 63 9.16 3.74 -5.31
C CYS A 63 9.39 2.35 -4.70
N ARG A 64 10.33 1.59 -5.28
CA ARG A 64 10.59 0.19 -4.87
C ARG A 64 10.93 0.03 -3.39
N ASN A 65 11.70 0.95 -2.82
CA ASN A 65 12.10 0.87 -1.41
C ASN A 65 10.88 1.04 -0.48
N CYS A 66 10.00 1.99 -0.78
CA CYS A 66 8.78 2.19 -0.01
C CYS A 66 7.80 1.03 -0.18
N ILE A 67 7.74 0.41 -1.36
CA ILE A 67 6.93 -0.80 -1.60
C ILE A 67 7.45 -1.95 -0.75
N ALA A 68 8.76 -2.22 -0.75
CA ALA A 68 9.35 -3.29 0.06
C ALA A 68 9.02 -3.12 1.55
N HIS A 69 9.25 -1.93 2.12
CA HIS A 69 8.90 -1.65 3.51
C HIS A 69 7.40 -1.78 3.79
N LEU A 70 6.55 -1.39 2.84
CA LEU A 70 5.11 -1.50 2.99
C LEU A 70 4.66 -2.97 3.00
N ILE A 71 5.25 -3.80 2.14
CA ILE A 71 5.02 -5.25 2.12
C ILE A 71 5.42 -5.87 3.46
N ASP A 72 6.65 -5.61 3.90
CA ASP A 72 7.16 -6.16 5.16
C ASP A 72 6.25 -5.75 6.34
N ALA A 73 5.85 -4.49 6.40
CA ALA A 73 4.95 -3.99 7.45
C ALA A 73 3.56 -4.64 7.38
N TYR A 74 3.01 -4.81 6.19
CA TYR A 74 1.68 -5.39 6.00
C TYR A 74 1.66 -6.87 6.40
N GLU A 75 2.62 -7.66 5.90
CA GLU A 75 2.74 -9.08 6.21
C GLU A 75 2.96 -9.30 7.72
N PHE A 76 3.81 -8.47 8.35
CA PHE A 76 4.02 -8.52 9.80
C PHE A 76 2.74 -8.25 10.61
N ASN A 77 1.94 -7.26 10.20
CA ASN A 77 0.67 -6.97 10.88
C ASN A 77 -0.34 -8.11 10.71
N LEU A 78 -0.43 -8.72 9.52
CA LEU A 78 -1.28 -9.90 9.30
C LEU A 78 -0.88 -11.08 10.20
N GLU A 79 0.42 -11.36 10.33
CA GLU A 79 0.94 -12.42 11.20
C GLU A 79 0.59 -12.15 12.68
N CYS A 80 0.71 -10.89 13.11
CA CYS A 80 0.31 -10.48 14.46
C CYS A 80 -1.19 -10.70 14.70
N GLU A 81 -2.05 -10.29 13.75
CA GLU A 81 -3.50 -10.48 13.86
C GLU A 81 -3.90 -11.96 13.88
N GLU A 82 -3.28 -12.79 13.04
CA GLU A 82 -3.53 -14.23 13.01
C GLU A 82 -3.13 -14.88 14.32
N THR A 83 -1.96 -14.52 14.84
CA THR A 83 -1.45 -15.01 16.13
C THR A 83 -2.39 -14.62 17.27
N GLU A 84 -2.85 -13.37 17.30
CA GLU A 84 -3.78 -12.87 18.31
C GLU A 84 -5.13 -13.62 18.27
N LYS A 85 -5.68 -13.85 17.06
CA LYS A 85 -6.90 -14.64 16.87
C LYS A 85 -6.73 -16.07 17.38
N ASN A 86 -5.58 -16.68 17.09
CA ASN A 86 -5.27 -18.05 17.53
C ASN A 86 -5.16 -18.15 19.06
N PHE A 87 -4.52 -17.18 19.71
CA PHE A 87 -4.46 -17.16 21.18
C PHE A 87 -5.84 -16.96 21.81
N HIS A 88 -6.69 -16.08 21.28
CA HIS A 88 -8.06 -15.94 21.75
C HIS A 88 -8.88 -17.23 21.58
N TRP A 89 -8.75 -17.90 20.43
CA TRP A 89 -9.40 -19.18 20.20
C TRP A 89 -8.96 -20.25 21.19
N LEU A 90 -7.66 -20.34 21.50
CA LEU A 90 -7.15 -21.27 22.52
C LEU A 90 -7.76 -21.00 23.90
N LEU A 91 -7.90 -19.74 24.30
CA LEU A 91 -8.55 -19.39 25.57
C LEU A 91 -10.01 -19.87 25.61
N THR A 92 -10.76 -19.76 24.50
CA THR A 92 -12.17 -20.19 24.45
C THR A 92 -12.40 -21.70 24.53
N ILE A 93 -11.36 -22.52 24.29
CA ILE A 93 -11.47 -24.00 24.31
C ILE A 93 -10.99 -24.59 25.64
N LEU A 94 -10.18 -23.84 26.38
CA LEU A 94 -9.65 -24.26 27.67
C LEU A 94 -10.58 -23.96 28.85
N ASP A 95 -11.63 -23.16 28.62
CA ASP A 95 -12.73 -22.87 29.55
C ASP A 95 -13.89 -23.87 29.38
#